data_AF-A0A9X8CV97-F1
#
_entry.id   AF-A0A9X8CV97-F1
#
_cell.length_a   1.000
_cell.length_b   1.000
_cell.length_c   1.000
_cell.angle_alpha   90.00
_cell.angle_beta   90.00
_cell.angle_gamma   90.00
#
_symmetry.space_group_name_H-M   'P 1'
#
loop_
_entity.id
_entity.type
_entity.pdbx_description
1 polymer ?
#
loop_
_entity_poly.entity_id
_entity_poly.type
_entity_poly.pdbx_seq_one_letter_code
_entity_poly.pdbx_strand_id
1 'polypeptide(L)'
;MFNKMIAQQTAKKEKLLDNFLKKHEAEYPFPEDVELICDIDYMGDGKPCHFMDIYRPRNYEGKLPVMFNLHGGGFLLGKKEEGFFFPPIFTGNTGKRVRFIHI
;
A
#
# COMPACT_ATOMS: atom_id res chain seq x y z
N MET A 1 13.31 20.17 20.02
CA MET A 1 13.49 18.80 20.57
C MET A 1 12.49 17.81 19.97
N PHE A 2 11.20 18.13 19.92
CA PHE A 2 10.13 17.23 19.42
C PHE A 2 10.33 16.72 17.97
N ASN A 3 10.60 17.59 17.00
CA ASN A 3 10.80 17.19 15.60
C ASN A 3 11.97 16.20 15.41
N LYS A 4 13.04 16.39 16.19
CA LYS A 4 14.21 15.48 16.17
C LYS A 4 13.83 14.10 16.71
N MET A 5 12.98 14.05 17.74
CA MET A 5 12.45 12.81 18.28
C MET A 5 11.54 12.10 17.27
N ILE A 6 10.64 12.83 16.59
CA ILE A 6 9.79 12.28 15.52
C ILE A 6 10.64 11.70 14.39
N ALA A 7 11.63 12.44 13.91
CA ALA A 7 12.50 11.99 12.83
C ALA A 7 13.27 10.71 13.22
N GLN A 8 13.80 10.65 14.44
CA GLN A 8 14.48 9.45 14.96
C GLN A 8 13.54 8.25 15.08
N GLN A 9 12.31 8.45 15.58
CA GLN A 9 11.31 7.40 15.67
C GLN A 9 10.85 6.90 14.30
N THR A 10 10.69 7.82 13.35
CA THR A 10 10.31 7.51 11.96
C THR A 10 11.38 6.67 11.30
N ALA A 11 12.64 7.11 11.32
CA ALA A 11 13.75 6.34 10.75
C ALA A 11 13.92 4.94 11.38
N LYS A 12 13.69 4.83 12.70
CA LYS A 12 13.71 3.53 13.38
C LYS A 12 12.57 2.62 12.90
N LYS A 13 11.36 3.17 12.72
CA LYS A 13 10.20 2.43 12.20
C LYS A 13 10.40 2.02 10.75
N GLU A 14 10.91 2.89 9.90
CA GLU A 14 11.24 2.59 8.49
C GLU A 14 12.18 1.40 8.39
N LYS A 15 13.28 1.40 9.16
CA LYS A 15 14.22 0.28 9.15
C LYS A 15 13.59 -1.04 9.66
N LEU A 16 12.67 -0.96 10.62
CA LEU A 16 11.93 -2.13 11.11
C LEU A 16 10.95 -2.64 10.05
N LEU A 17 10.25 -1.74 9.37
CA LEU A 17 9.35 -2.05 8.27
C LEU A 17 10.10 -2.73 7.13
N ASP A 18 11.24 -2.18 6.69
CA ASP A 18 12.02 -2.76 5.59
C ASP A 18 12.46 -4.19 5.89
N ASN A 19 12.90 -4.45 7.13
CA ASN A 19 13.27 -5.80 7.56
C ASN A 19 12.06 -6.74 7.62
N PHE A 20 10.92 -6.24 8.10
CA PHE A 20 9.68 -6.99 8.15
C PHE A 20 9.20 -7.34 6.74
N LEU A 21 9.13 -6.37 5.82
CA LEU A 21 8.71 -6.55 4.44
C LEU A 21 9.60 -7.57 3.72
N LYS A 22 10.93 -7.47 3.83
CA LYS A 22 11.86 -8.45 3.23
C LYS A 22 11.60 -9.88 3.70
N LYS A 23 11.36 -10.07 5.00
CA LYS A 23 11.03 -11.40 5.54
C LYS A 23 9.66 -11.86 5.03
N HIS A 24 8.70 -10.94 5.03
CA HIS A 24 7.32 -11.23 4.66
C HIS A 24 7.18 -11.61 3.18
N GLU A 25 7.80 -10.86 2.27
CA GLU A 25 7.78 -11.12 0.83
C GLU A 25 8.41 -12.47 0.48
N ALA A 26 9.44 -12.89 1.22
CA ALA A 26 10.06 -14.20 1.05
C ALA A 26 9.14 -15.35 1.48
N GLU A 27 8.31 -15.16 2.50
CA GLU A 27 7.37 -16.17 3.02
C GLU A 27 6.03 -16.16 2.29
N TYR A 28 5.58 -14.99 1.83
CA TYR A 28 4.31 -14.76 1.16
C TYR A 28 4.54 -13.92 -0.10
N PRO A 29 4.86 -14.55 -1.24
CA PRO A 29 5.11 -13.84 -2.47
C PRO A 29 3.85 -13.11 -2.95
N PHE A 30 4.06 -12.05 -3.72
CA PHE A 30 2.96 -11.28 -4.30
C PHE A 30 2.09 -12.17 -5.21
N PRO A 31 0.74 -12.12 -5.11
CA PRO A 31 -0.13 -12.97 -5.93
C PRO A 31 0.03 -12.71 -7.43
N GLU A 32 0.24 -13.76 -8.23
CA GLU A 32 0.47 -13.66 -9.68
C GLU A 32 -0.76 -13.15 -10.45
N ASP A 33 -1.95 -13.38 -9.92
CA ASP A 33 -3.24 -13.01 -10.51
C ASP A 33 -3.65 -11.56 -10.24
N VAL A 34 -2.87 -10.84 -9.42
CA VAL A 34 -3.07 -9.42 -9.11
C VAL A 34 -2.11 -8.58 -9.97
N GLU A 35 -2.64 -7.49 -10.50
CA GLU A 35 -1.91 -6.40 -11.11
C GLU A 35 -1.84 -5.24 -10.12
N LEU A 36 -0.64 -4.70 -9.93
CA LEU A 36 -0.36 -3.51 -9.17
C LEU A 36 0.04 -2.39 -10.13
N ILE A 37 -0.67 -1.28 -10.06
CA ILE A 37 -0.34 -0.03 -10.74
C ILE A 37 0.08 0.96 -9.67
N CYS A 38 1.37 1.27 -9.62
CA CYS A 38 1.93 2.15 -8.59
C CYS A 38 1.86 3.62 -8.99
N ASP A 39 1.96 4.48 -7.98
CA ASP A 39 2.35 5.89 -8.12
C ASP A 39 1.47 6.70 -9.07
N ILE A 40 0.15 6.52 -8.95
CA ILE A 40 -0.81 7.34 -9.67
C ILE A 40 -0.96 8.67 -8.95
N ASP A 41 -0.51 9.76 -9.57
CA ASP A 41 -0.79 11.13 -9.15
C ASP A 41 -2.26 11.46 -9.40
N TYR A 42 -3.08 11.30 -8.37
CA TYR A 42 -4.54 11.44 -8.49
C TYR A 42 -5.01 12.89 -8.40
N MET A 43 -4.15 13.82 -7.99
CA MET A 43 -4.43 15.26 -7.95
C MET A 43 -3.78 16.02 -9.10
N GLY A 44 -2.77 15.46 -9.75
CA GLY A 44 -2.00 16.09 -10.82
C GLY A 44 -1.06 17.20 -10.33
N ASP A 45 -0.77 17.26 -9.02
CA ASP A 45 0.06 18.31 -8.43
C ASP A 45 1.45 17.85 -8.01
N GLY A 46 1.78 16.57 -8.26
CA GLY A 46 3.09 15.98 -7.98
C GLY A 46 3.47 15.92 -6.51
N LYS A 47 2.54 16.20 -5.57
CA LYS A 47 2.86 16.14 -4.14
C LYS A 47 2.94 14.68 -3.70
N PRO A 48 3.97 14.27 -2.93
CA PRO A 48 4.13 12.88 -2.49
C PRO A 48 2.91 12.29 -1.76
N CYS A 49 2.14 13.10 -1.05
CA CYS A 49 0.91 12.67 -0.35
C CYS A 49 -0.30 12.48 -1.27
N HIS A 50 -0.19 12.79 -2.57
CA HIS A 50 -1.25 12.67 -3.57
C HIS A 50 -0.97 11.56 -4.59
N PHE A 51 -0.16 10.58 -4.19
CA PHE A 51 0.07 9.37 -4.95
C PHE A 51 -0.75 8.23 -4.36
N MET A 52 -1.35 7.42 -5.24
CA MET A 52 -2.07 6.21 -4.84
C MET A 52 -1.58 5.00 -5.63
N ASP A 53 -1.79 3.82 -5.06
CA ASP A 53 -1.58 2.55 -5.75
C ASP A 53 -2.93 1.86 -6.01
N ILE A 54 -3.04 1.18 -7.16
CA ILE A 54 -4.22 0.41 -7.54
C ILE A 54 -3.87 -1.07 -7.63
N TYR A 55 -4.63 -1.89 -6.92
CA TYR A 55 -4.58 -3.35 -7.02
C TYR A 55 -5.86 -3.85 -7.68
N ARG A 56 -5.72 -4.69 -8.70
CA ARG A 56 -6.87 -5.29 -9.41
C ARG A 56 -6.51 -6.68 -9.93
N PRO A 57 -7.50 -7.54 -10.22
CA PRO A 57 -7.23 -8.78 -10.93
C PRO A 57 -6.70 -8.50 -12.35
N ARG A 58 -5.64 -9.22 -12.76
CA ARG A 58 -4.95 -9.04 -14.05
C ARG A 58 -5.86 -9.37 -15.24
N ASN A 59 -6.61 -10.46 -15.14
CA ASN A 59 -7.42 -11.00 -16.25
C ASN A 59 -8.92 -10.73 -16.06
N TYR A 60 -9.28 -9.52 -15.61
CA TYR A 60 -10.68 -9.13 -15.46
C TYR A 60 -11.06 -7.97 -16.38
N GLU A 61 -12.12 -8.18 -17.15
CA GLU A 61 -12.75 -7.16 -17.99
C GLU A 61 -14.10 -6.74 -17.40
N GLY A 62 -14.40 -5.44 -17.48
CA GLY A 62 -15.65 -4.87 -16.95
C GLY A 62 -15.46 -4.06 -15.66
N LYS A 63 -16.59 -3.72 -15.02
CA LYS A 63 -16.61 -2.88 -13.81
C LYS A 63 -16.38 -3.73 -12.56
N LEU A 64 -15.45 -3.29 -11.71
CA LEU A 64 -15.19 -3.87 -10.41
C LEU A 64 -15.79 -2.98 -9.31
N PRO A 65 -16.36 -3.54 -8.23
CA PRO A 65 -16.51 -2.79 -7.00
C PRO A 65 -15.14 -2.26 -6.54
N VAL A 66 -15.13 -1.06 -5.96
CA VAL A 66 -13.91 -0.38 -5.51
C VAL A 66 -13.89 -0.31 -3.99
N MET A 67 -12.77 -0.70 -3.39
CA MET A 67 -12.47 -0.49 -1.98
C MET A 67 -11.33 0.51 -1.85
N PHE A 68 -11.49 1.48 -0.96
CA PHE A 68 -10.42 2.39 -0.57
C PHE A 68 -9.78 1.91 0.71
N ASN A 69 -8.46 1.80 0.70
CA ASN A 69 -7.64 1.59 1.88
C ASN A 69 -6.92 2.90 2.18
N LEU A 70 -7.10 3.40 3.39
CA LEU A 70 -6.41 4.58 3.91
C LEU A 70 -5.53 4.09 5.05
N HIS A 71 -4.21 4.24 4.91
CA HIS A 71 -3.30 3.70 5.91
C HIS A 71 -3.47 4.40 7.27
N GLY A 72 -3.12 3.68 8.34
CA GLY A 72 -3.16 4.19 9.72
C GLY A 72 -1.95 5.07 10.06
N GLY A 73 -1.65 5.19 11.36
CA GLY A 73 -0.49 5.95 11.85
C GLY A 73 -0.80 7.34 12.41
N GLY A 74 -2.09 7.62 12.63
CA GLY A 74 -2.55 8.74 13.44
C GLY A 74 -2.20 10.12 12.87
N PHE A 75 -2.17 10.23 11.54
CA PHE A 75 -1.86 11.47 10.79
C PHE A 75 -0.46 12.04 11.00
N LEU A 76 0.38 11.36 11.78
CA LEU A 76 1.71 11.83 12.17
C LEU A 76 2.82 10.95 11.61
N LEU A 77 2.52 9.67 11.42
CA LEU A 77 3.45 8.63 11.01
C LEU A 77 2.74 7.75 9.99
N GLY A 78 3.51 7.10 9.13
CA GLY A 78 2.98 6.19 8.13
C GLY A 78 3.17 6.69 6.71
N LYS A 79 3.27 5.74 5.80
CA LYS A 79 3.37 5.93 4.35
C LYS A 79 2.63 4.79 3.67
N LYS A 80 2.19 4.98 2.42
CA LYS A 80 1.43 3.97 1.67
C LYS A 80 2.16 2.62 1.54
N GLU A 81 3.48 2.57 1.68
CA GLU A 81 4.21 1.29 1.59
C GLU A 81 3.98 0.41 2.84
N GLU A 82 3.49 0.99 3.95
CA GLU A 82 3.19 0.26 5.19
C GLU A 82 1.91 -0.60 5.08
N GLY A 83 0.95 -0.19 4.25
CA GLY A 83 -0.31 -0.91 4.03
C GLY A 83 -0.28 -1.88 2.84
N PHE A 84 0.89 -2.08 2.22
CA PHE A 84 1.09 -2.93 1.03
C PHE A 84 0.52 -4.35 1.17
N PHE A 85 0.42 -4.84 2.39
CA PHE A 85 0.04 -6.21 2.68
C PHE A 85 -1.46 -6.50 2.57
N PHE A 86 -2.29 -5.51 2.82
CA PHE A 86 -3.74 -5.71 2.90
C PHE A 86 -4.39 -5.88 1.52
N PRO A 87 -4.14 -4.99 0.54
CA PRO A 87 -4.81 -5.04 -0.77
C PRO A 87 -4.63 -6.34 -1.58
N PRO A 88 -3.43 -6.96 -1.66
CA PRO A 88 -3.22 -8.18 -2.45
C PRO A 88 -4.01 -9.39 -1.91
N ILE A 89 -4.12 -9.54 -0.59
CA ILE A 89 -4.85 -10.65 0.05
C ILE A 89 -6.32 -10.64 -0.36
N PHE A 90 -6.95 -9.48 -0.34
CA PHE A 90 -8.37 -9.37 -0.68
C PHE A 90 -8.63 -9.42 -2.18
N THR A 91 -7.64 -9.10 -3.02
CA THR A 91 -7.79 -9.09 -4.47
C THR A 91 -7.54 -10.46 -5.10
N GLY A 92 -6.49 -11.19 -4.69
CA GLY A 92 -6.11 -12.48 -5.30
C GLY A 92 -6.68 -13.70 -4.57
N ASN A 93 -6.53 -13.78 -3.23
CA ASN A 93 -6.77 -15.03 -2.49
C ASN A 93 -8.23 -15.29 -2.07
N THR A 94 -9.14 -14.32 -2.20
CA THR A 94 -10.51 -14.48 -1.67
C THR A 94 -11.57 -14.76 -2.75
N GLY A 95 -11.18 -14.87 -4.02
CA GLY A 95 -12.13 -14.96 -5.15
C GLY A 95 -12.99 -13.72 -5.34
N LYS A 96 -12.75 -12.65 -4.56
CA LYS A 96 -13.45 -11.38 -4.64
C LYS A 96 -12.81 -10.53 -5.71
N ARG A 97 -13.57 -10.28 -6.78
CA ARG A 97 -13.19 -9.36 -7.85
C ARG A 97 -13.43 -7.93 -7.38
N VAL A 98 -12.47 -7.36 -6.66
CA VAL A 98 -12.52 -5.99 -6.13
C VAL A 98 -11.28 -5.23 -6.60
N ARG A 99 -11.43 -3.95 -6.92
CA ARG A 99 -10.31 -3.04 -7.12
C ARG A 99 -10.00 -2.35 -5.79
N PHE A 100 -8.75 -2.39 -5.34
CA PHE A 100 -8.29 -1.64 -4.18
C PHE A 100 -7.52 -0.40 -4.59
N ILE A 101 -7.84 0.72 -3.96
CA ILE A 101 -7.09 1.96 -4.05
C ILE A 101 -6.42 2.19 -2.71
N HIS A 102 -5.11 2.37 -2.70
CA HIS A 102 -4.35 2.61 -1.49
C HIS A 102 -3.73 4.01 -1.52
N ILE A 103 -4.02 4.78 -0.47
CA ILE A 103 -3.49 6.12 -0.22
C ILE A 103 -2.68 6.09 1.08
#